data_AF-A0A0B4GY85-F1
#
_entry.id   AF-A0A0B4GY85-F1
#
_cell.length_a   1.000
_cell.length_b   1.000
_cell.length_c   1.000
_cell.angle_alpha   90.00
_cell.angle_beta   90.00
_cell.angle_gamma   90.00
#
_symmetry.space_group_name_H-M   'P 1'
#
loop_
_entity.id
_entity.type
_entity.pdbx_description
1 polymer ?
#
loop_
_entity_poly.entity_id
_entity_poly.type
_entity_poly.pdbx_seq_one_letter_code
_entity_poly.pdbx_strand_id
1 'polypeptide(L)'
;MTRLLSIASLGVLVASTLTIANSLPKGDVDYCSVYNRASIPGCQPVPEGFLSSRGDALSTPETDPRVLEDAFSALSVLQNVYFEPVNGTWPTSIDWTGAVVETVIAGMLTTLTQSLDSTERGRNWKEKENLISSIFAQVTHSFFGQNAVAILDQAYDDVLWVVLGWLEAIKFVRLHSSLHYPGTEQTCLNVPGRLSDALSTISFHGYNWYCTFAERARAFWDFATRGWDTSLCHGGMVWNPRLLPYKNAVTNELWISASISMYEYFPNDEFDDAWTASQGFPTNDPLYLAAAIVGYKWLKDVNMTNSQGLYVDGYHVDMSKPNNVECDQRDEMVYTYNQGVILTGQRGLFTVTGSPSYLEDGHTLIQNVIRATGWGLGENGPIDNVNERPRGKLPPWRGIGRGGILEEQCDADGTCSQDSQTFKGIFFHHLTAFCAPISPVDIPGDANVNQTEFSKVQSAHDNACRGYLHWVKHNMDAALATRDKAGRFGMWWGASVFDALDASRQTDGINHTTPNATDYRNKGTPMDVIWGLNMTWHPGSKTPTGLCKNLLLRPDPKLRIGVSPELSVDSQIVLGRQNSHGDPNDRGQGRTVETQAGGLALIRAYWELSQS
;
A
#
# COMPACT_ATOMS: atom_id res chain seq x y z
N MET A 1 61.85 47.02 -34.99
CA MET A 1 61.75 45.86 -34.07
C MET A 1 60.59 46.09 -33.12
N THR A 2 59.52 45.36 -33.39
CA THR A 2 58.41 44.92 -32.53
C THR A 2 58.43 45.39 -31.07
N ARG A 3 57.47 46.24 -30.69
CA ARG A 3 57.01 46.41 -29.30
C ARG A 3 55.57 45.90 -29.22
N LEU A 4 55.40 44.78 -28.53
CA LEU A 4 54.10 44.21 -28.18
C LEU A 4 53.36 45.16 -27.22
N LEU A 5 52.14 45.51 -27.60
CA LEU A 5 51.11 46.12 -26.75
C LEU A 5 50.26 44.98 -26.18
N SER A 6 50.33 44.78 -24.87
CA SER A 6 49.36 43.98 -24.11
C SER A 6 48.13 44.84 -23.84
N ILE A 7 47.02 44.53 -24.50
CA ILE A 7 45.70 45.10 -24.21
C ILE A 7 45.05 44.23 -23.14
N ALA A 8 44.71 44.84 -22.02
CA ALA A 8 43.93 44.26 -20.94
C ALA A 8 42.46 44.12 -21.38
N SER A 9 41.93 42.90 -21.34
CA SER A 9 40.50 42.62 -21.49
C SER A 9 39.86 42.53 -20.10
N LEU A 10 38.98 43.48 -19.78
CA LEU A 10 38.04 43.35 -18.66
C LEU A 10 37.02 42.25 -18.99
N GLY A 11 37.14 41.11 -18.31
CA GLY A 11 36.07 40.12 -18.22
C GLY A 11 35.20 40.42 -17.00
N VAL A 12 33.94 40.82 -17.23
CA VAL A 12 32.92 40.93 -16.19
C VAL A 12 32.50 39.51 -15.81
N LEU A 13 32.96 39.04 -14.65
CA LEU A 13 32.44 37.85 -13.98
C LEU A 13 31.09 38.21 -13.34
N VAL A 14 30.00 37.75 -13.93
CA VAL A 14 28.70 37.67 -13.26
C VAL A 14 28.79 36.44 -12.34
N ALA A 15 28.97 36.69 -11.05
CA ALA A 15 28.93 35.66 -10.02
C ALA A 15 27.46 35.24 -9.80
N SER A 16 27.04 34.14 -10.42
CA SER A 16 25.81 33.44 -10.05
C SER A 16 26.04 32.75 -8.71
N THR A 17 25.57 33.36 -7.62
CA THR A 17 25.53 32.72 -6.30
C THR A 17 24.48 31.61 -6.33
N LEU A 18 24.93 30.38 -6.57
CA LEU A 18 24.21 29.16 -6.21
C LEU A 18 24.10 29.12 -4.69
N THR A 19 22.97 29.59 -4.16
CA THR A 19 22.56 29.29 -2.78
C THR A 19 22.18 27.81 -2.73
N ILE A 20 23.17 26.96 -2.47
CA ILE A 20 22.96 25.59 -2.01
C ILE A 20 22.34 25.72 -0.61
N ALA A 21 21.02 25.63 -0.54
CA ALA A 21 20.33 25.41 0.73
C ALA A 21 20.67 23.98 1.18
N ASN A 22 21.74 23.84 1.97
CA ASN A 22 21.94 22.67 2.80
C ASN A 22 20.79 22.63 3.82
N SER A 23 19.71 21.91 3.51
CA SER A 23 18.78 21.47 4.54
C SER A 23 19.53 20.47 5.43
N LEU A 24 19.99 20.94 6.60
CA LEU A 24 20.32 20.08 7.72
C LEU A 24 19.15 19.09 7.95
N PRO A 25 19.41 17.84 8.33
CA PRO A 25 18.33 16.95 8.78
C PRO A 25 17.58 17.68 9.89
N LYS A 26 16.26 17.86 9.73
CA LYS A 26 15.41 18.23 10.88
C LYS A 26 15.68 17.15 11.93
N GLY A 27 16.20 17.53 13.09
CA GLY A 27 16.36 16.58 14.20
C GLY A 27 15.01 15.96 14.55
N ASP A 28 15.03 14.73 15.06
CA ASP A 28 13.82 14.03 15.47
C ASP A 28 12.98 14.87 16.41
N VAL A 29 11.72 15.08 16.01
CA VAL A 29 10.75 15.81 16.82
C VAL A 29 10.04 14.83 17.73
N ASP A 30 10.42 14.83 19.00
CA ASP A 30 9.79 14.01 20.03
C ASP A 30 8.65 14.79 20.69
N TYR A 31 7.42 14.48 20.29
CA TYR A 31 6.21 15.04 20.88
C TYR A 31 5.80 14.31 22.16
N CYS A 32 5.16 15.02 23.09
CA CYS A 32 4.58 14.38 24.27
C CYS A 32 3.43 13.47 23.85
N SER A 33 3.34 12.28 24.48
CA SER A 33 2.24 11.35 24.22
C SER A 33 0.92 11.95 24.67
N VAL A 34 -0.15 11.70 23.91
CA VAL A 34 -1.52 12.05 24.29
C VAL A 34 -2.09 11.13 25.38
N TYR A 35 -1.36 10.09 25.75
CA TYR A 35 -1.68 9.20 26.86
C TYR A 35 -0.95 9.65 28.12
N ASN A 36 -1.63 9.66 29.27
CA ASN A 36 -1.07 10.04 30.57
C ASN A 36 -0.11 8.95 31.11
N ARG A 37 0.97 8.68 30.38
CA ARG A 37 2.11 7.85 30.78
C ARG A 37 3.32 8.76 31.03
N ALA A 38 4.38 8.22 31.65
CA ALA A 38 5.63 8.95 31.83
C ALA A 38 6.17 9.41 30.46
N SER A 39 5.92 10.68 30.13
CA SER A 39 6.38 11.27 28.87
C SER A 39 7.89 11.41 28.89
N ILE A 40 8.52 11.40 27.71
CA ILE A 40 9.96 11.59 27.57
C ILE A 40 10.31 12.98 28.16
N PRO A 41 11.29 13.07 29.09
CA PRO A 41 11.70 14.36 29.66
C PRO A 41 12.14 15.33 28.55
N GLY A 42 11.49 16.48 28.44
CA GLY A 42 11.80 17.49 27.42
C GLY A 42 11.06 17.31 26.08
N CYS A 43 10.04 16.45 26.02
CA CYS A 43 9.16 16.34 24.85
C CYS A 43 8.50 17.68 24.49
N GLN A 44 8.25 17.87 23.19
CA GLN A 44 7.55 19.05 22.68
C GLN A 44 6.03 18.90 22.87
N PRO A 45 5.28 20.00 23.07
CA PRO A 45 3.82 19.97 23.03
C PRO A 45 3.32 19.39 21.71
N VAL A 46 2.15 18.75 21.73
CA VAL A 46 1.58 18.13 20.52
C VAL A 46 1.45 19.15 19.38
N PRO A 47 1.62 18.74 18.12
CA PRO A 47 1.63 19.66 16.98
C PRO A 47 0.25 20.30 16.77
N GLU A 48 0.26 21.58 16.37
CA GLU A 48 -0.96 22.29 15.94
C GLU A 48 -1.36 21.96 14.49
N GLY A 49 -0.47 21.34 13.72
CA GLY A 49 -0.68 20.96 12.33
C GLY A 49 0.51 20.19 11.76
N PHE A 50 0.25 19.33 10.79
CA PHE A 50 1.28 18.52 10.11
C PHE A 50 1.66 19.05 8.71
N LEU A 51 1.02 20.12 8.24
CA LEU A 51 1.32 20.75 6.95
C LEU A 51 2.30 21.92 7.11
N SER A 52 3.28 21.97 6.22
CA SER A 52 4.33 23.00 6.20
C SER A 52 3.87 24.37 5.68
N SER A 53 2.72 24.44 5.01
CA SER A 53 2.12 25.68 4.52
C SER A 53 0.75 25.91 5.17
N ARG A 54 0.48 27.16 5.58
CA ARG A 54 -0.87 27.60 5.94
C ARG A 54 -1.70 27.70 4.65
N GLY A 55 -2.14 26.55 4.14
CA GLY A 55 -3.25 26.54 3.19
C GLY A 55 -4.49 27.03 3.95
N ASP A 56 -5.12 28.10 3.46
CA ASP A 56 -6.44 28.50 3.95
C ASP A 56 -7.36 27.28 3.97
N ALA A 57 -8.22 27.18 4.98
CA ALA A 57 -9.23 26.16 5.08
C ALA A 57 -10.08 26.15 3.80
N LEU A 58 -9.69 25.32 2.84
CA LEU A 58 -10.42 25.15 1.59
C LEU A 58 -11.75 24.50 1.93
N SER A 59 -12.81 25.03 1.31
CA SER A 59 -14.15 24.46 1.40
C SER A 59 -14.09 22.98 1.08
N THR A 60 -14.60 22.15 1.98
CA THR A 60 -14.79 20.72 1.76
C THR A 60 -15.48 20.54 0.42
N PRO A 61 -14.89 19.82 -0.56
CA PRO A 61 -15.63 19.44 -1.75
C PRO A 61 -16.91 18.74 -1.30
N GLU A 62 -18.05 19.17 -1.83
CA GLU A 62 -19.34 18.58 -1.50
C GLU A 62 -19.26 17.08 -1.82
N THR A 63 -19.78 16.25 -0.91
CA THR A 63 -19.75 14.80 -1.02
C THR A 63 -20.44 14.38 -2.31
N ASP A 64 -19.69 13.89 -3.30
CA ASP A 64 -20.25 13.48 -4.59
C ASP A 64 -20.55 11.97 -4.57
N PRO A 65 -21.83 11.55 -4.41
CA PRO A 65 -22.19 10.14 -4.35
C PRO A 65 -21.82 9.36 -5.62
N ARG A 66 -21.55 10.05 -6.75
CA ARG A 66 -21.07 9.41 -7.98
C ARG A 66 -19.71 8.74 -7.81
N VAL A 67 -18.89 9.20 -6.86
CA VAL A 67 -17.58 8.62 -6.57
C VAL A 67 -17.75 7.21 -5.99
N LEU A 68 -18.70 7.01 -5.08
CA LEU A 68 -18.99 5.68 -4.53
C LEU A 68 -19.50 4.73 -5.63
N GLU A 69 -20.30 5.25 -6.57
CA GLU A 69 -20.75 4.51 -7.75
C GLU A 69 -19.57 4.14 -8.67
N ASP A 70 -18.64 5.05 -8.92
CA ASP A 70 -17.41 4.76 -9.69
C ASP A 70 -16.54 3.70 -8.99
N ALA A 71 -16.40 3.75 -7.66
CA ALA A 71 -15.70 2.74 -6.88
C ALA A 71 -16.41 1.38 -6.99
N PHE A 72 -17.74 1.36 -6.85
CA PHE A 72 -18.52 0.14 -7.01
C PHE A 72 -18.44 -0.42 -8.44
N SER A 73 -18.43 0.44 -9.46
CA SER A 73 -18.22 0.06 -10.86
C SER A 73 -16.84 -0.60 -11.05
N ALA A 74 -15.79 -0.03 -10.46
CA ALA A 74 -14.45 -0.61 -10.48
C ALA A 74 -14.39 -1.99 -9.78
N LEU A 75 -15.06 -2.13 -8.63
CA LEU A 75 -15.22 -3.42 -7.93
C LEU A 75 -16.00 -4.43 -8.77
N SER A 76 -17.07 -3.98 -9.45
CA SER A 76 -17.88 -4.82 -10.32
C SER A 76 -17.05 -5.40 -11.47
N VAL A 77 -16.22 -4.58 -12.13
CA VAL A 77 -15.28 -5.06 -13.15
C VAL A 77 -14.26 -6.02 -12.54
N LEU A 78 -13.72 -5.71 -11.35
CA LEU A 78 -12.77 -6.59 -10.66
C LEU A 78 -13.33 -8.01 -10.46
N GLN A 79 -14.57 -8.10 -9.96
CA GLN A 79 -15.21 -9.38 -9.67
C GLN A 79 -15.79 -10.07 -10.91
N ASN A 80 -16.35 -9.33 -11.87
CA ASN A 80 -16.95 -9.95 -13.06
C ASN A 80 -15.92 -10.39 -14.11
N VAL A 81 -14.75 -9.74 -14.16
CA VAL A 81 -13.74 -10.00 -15.20
C VAL A 81 -12.62 -10.90 -14.68
N TYR A 82 -12.17 -10.70 -13.44
CA TYR A 82 -10.94 -11.34 -12.96
C TYR A 82 -11.18 -12.43 -11.91
N PHE A 83 -12.27 -12.37 -11.14
CA PHE A 83 -12.56 -13.40 -10.14
C PHE A 83 -13.10 -14.66 -10.81
N GLU A 84 -12.55 -15.81 -10.44
CA GLU A 84 -12.98 -17.12 -10.94
C GLU A 84 -13.60 -17.92 -9.78
N PRO A 85 -14.95 -18.07 -9.77
CA PRO A 85 -15.65 -18.65 -8.64
C PRO A 85 -15.34 -20.11 -8.34
N VAL A 86 -14.80 -20.91 -9.27
CA VAL A 86 -14.51 -22.32 -9.00
C VAL A 86 -13.24 -22.48 -8.16
N ASN A 87 -12.19 -21.77 -8.54
CA ASN A 87 -10.94 -21.75 -7.81
C ASN A 87 -10.99 -20.80 -6.61
N GLY A 88 -12.00 -19.92 -6.57
CA GLY A 88 -12.15 -18.94 -5.51
C GLY A 88 -10.99 -17.96 -5.49
N THR A 89 -10.51 -17.50 -6.63
CA THR A 89 -9.33 -16.61 -6.68
C THR A 89 -9.39 -15.74 -7.92
N TRP A 90 -8.41 -14.85 -8.10
CA TRP A 90 -8.18 -14.11 -9.34
C TRP A 90 -7.04 -14.79 -10.11
N PRO A 91 -7.30 -15.75 -11.02
CA PRO A 91 -6.24 -16.63 -11.54
C PRO A 91 -5.20 -15.90 -12.39
N THR A 92 -5.53 -14.69 -12.84
CA THR A 92 -4.62 -13.82 -13.57
C THR A 92 -3.65 -13.09 -12.66
N SER A 93 -3.84 -13.02 -11.34
CA SER A 93 -2.85 -12.48 -10.39
C SER A 93 -1.71 -13.47 -10.12
N ILE A 94 -0.57 -12.99 -9.60
CA ILE A 94 0.41 -13.82 -8.89
C ILE A 94 0.03 -13.95 -7.41
N ASP A 95 0.68 -14.85 -6.67
CA ASP A 95 0.24 -15.24 -5.33
C ASP A 95 0.14 -14.04 -4.36
N TRP A 96 1.21 -13.26 -4.19
CA TRP A 96 1.20 -12.12 -3.27
C TRP A 96 0.29 -10.97 -3.76
N THR A 97 0.23 -10.70 -5.07
CA THR A 97 -0.70 -9.70 -5.62
C THR A 97 -2.15 -10.12 -5.43
N GLY A 98 -2.45 -11.43 -5.42
CA GLY A 98 -3.79 -11.93 -5.10
C GLY A 98 -4.19 -11.64 -3.66
N ALA A 99 -3.23 -11.69 -2.71
CA ALA A 99 -3.46 -11.24 -1.33
C ALA A 99 -3.74 -9.73 -1.27
N VAL A 100 -3.03 -8.92 -2.07
CA VAL A 100 -3.30 -7.47 -2.18
C VAL A 100 -4.68 -7.20 -2.77
N VAL A 101 -5.10 -7.92 -3.82
CA VAL A 101 -6.44 -7.79 -4.41
C VAL A 101 -7.52 -8.08 -3.37
N GLU A 102 -7.35 -9.16 -2.58
CA GLU A 102 -8.24 -9.48 -1.45
C GLU A 102 -8.28 -8.33 -0.43
N THR A 103 -7.11 -7.81 -0.04
CA THR A 103 -6.98 -6.68 0.90
C THR A 103 -7.75 -5.45 0.41
N VAL A 104 -7.65 -5.11 -0.87
CA VAL A 104 -8.37 -3.97 -1.47
C VAL A 104 -9.89 -4.19 -1.43
N ILE A 105 -10.36 -5.42 -1.66
CA ILE A 105 -11.79 -5.75 -1.60
C ILE A 105 -12.31 -5.71 -0.16
N ALA A 106 -11.56 -6.24 0.81
CA ALA A 106 -11.89 -6.12 2.23
C ALA A 106 -11.95 -4.64 2.69
N GLY A 107 -11.03 -3.82 2.22
CA GLY A 107 -11.06 -2.38 2.42
C GLY A 107 -12.28 -1.71 1.78
N MET A 108 -12.68 -2.12 0.57
CA MET A 108 -13.89 -1.62 -0.09
C MET A 108 -15.17 -2.06 0.64
N LEU A 109 -15.21 -3.27 1.20
CA LEU A 109 -16.33 -3.73 2.04
C LEU A 109 -16.48 -2.86 3.30
N THR A 110 -15.38 -2.44 3.92
CA THR A 110 -15.36 -1.43 4.99
C THR A 110 -16.01 -0.12 4.54
N THR A 111 -15.61 0.40 3.38
CA THR A 111 -16.19 1.62 2.79
C THR A 111 -17.69 1.47 2.53
N LEU A 112 -18.12 0.35 1.92
CA LEU A 112 -19.53 0.11 1.61
C LEU A 112 -20.38 0.01 2.88
N THR A 113 -19.93 -0.73 3.90
CA THR A 113 -20.70 -0.90 5.13
C THR A 113 -20.87 0.40 5.92
N GLN A 114 -19.94 1.34 5.80
CA GLN A 114 -20.05 2.67 6.42
C GLN A 114 -20.94 3.61 5.59
N SER A 115 -20.90 3.49 4.27
CA SER A 115 -21.47 4.51 3.37
C SER A 115 -22.94 4.24 3.02
N LEU A 116 -23.35 2.98 2.86
CA LEU A 116 -24.64 2.61 2.27
C LEU A 116 -25.87 3.14 3.03
N ASP A 117 -25.78 3.41 4.33
CA ASP A 117 -26.89 4.03 5.06
C ASP A 117 -27.10 5.50 4.74
N SER A 118 -26.01 6.22 4.46
CA SER A 118 -26.08 7.63 4.11
C SER A 118 -26.41 7.86 2.63
N THR A 119 -25.90 7.00 1.73
CA THR A 119 -26.01 7.15 0.27
C THR A 119 -27.24 6.45 -0.31
N GLU A 120 -27.59 5.25 0.17
CA GLU A 120 -28.72 4.44 -0.34
C GLU A 120 -29.93 4.47 0.60
N ARG A 121 -30.39 5.67 1.00
CA ARG A 121 -31.47 5.87 1.99
C ARG A 121 -32.81 5.23 1.63
N GLY A 122 -33.07 5.00 0.33
CA GLY A 122 -34.31 4.42 -0.16
C GLY A 122 -34.38 2.89 -0.12
N ARG A 123 -33.27 2.21 0.18
CA ARG A 123 -33.18 0.75 0.19
C ARG A 123 -33.28 0.20 1.59
N ASN A 124 -33.92 -0.97 1.73
CA ASN A 124 -33.99 -1.63 3.01
C ASN A 124 -32.65 -2.31 3.35
N TRP A 125 -32.40 -2.54 4.64
CA TRP A 125 -31.14 -3.12 5.08
C TRP A 125 -30.90 -4.53 4.53
N LYS A 126 -31.95 -5.33 4.28
CA LYS A 126 -31.81 -6.67 3.70
C LYS A 126 -31.21 -6.62 2.28
N GLU A 127 -31.53 -5.61 1.48
CA GLU A 127 -30.91 -5.43 0.15
C GLU A 127 -29.43 -5.07 0.26
N LYS A 128 -29.09 -4.15 1.17
CA LYS A 128 -27.71 -3.72 1.43
C LYS A 128 -26.87 -4.88 1.96
N GLU A 129 -27.41 -5.61 2.93
CA GLU A 129 -26.80 -6.79 3.52
C GLU A 129 -26.56 -7.88 2.48
N ASN A 130 -27.53 -8.12 1.59
CA ASN A 130 -27.35 -9.11 0.52
C ASN A 130 -26.19 -8.73 -0.42
N LEU A 131 -26.00 -7.45 -0.73
CA LEU A 131 -24.87 -6.97 -1.51
C LEU A 131 -23.54 -7.21 -0.79
N ILE A 132 -23.43 -6.73 0.45
CA ILE A 132 -22.24 -6.87 1.30
C ILE A 132 -21.86 -8.35 1.44
N SER A 133 -22.83 -9.18 1.83
CA SER A 133 -22.65 -10.62 1.98
C SER A 133 -22.25 -11.33 0.69
N SER A 134 -22.73 -10.87 -0.48
CA SER A 134 -22.37 -11.46 -1.77
C SER A 134 -20.91 -11.23 -2.13
N ILE A 135 -20.40 -10.01 -1.87
CA ILE A 135 -18.99 -9.67 -2.12
C ILE A 135 -18.10 -10.32 -1.06
N PHE A 136 -18.50 -10.29 0.22
CA PHE A 136 -17.76 -10.94 1.30
C PHE A 136 -17.67 -12.46 1.12
N ALA A 137 -18.67 -13.11 0.52
CA ALA A 137 -18.57 -14.53 0.15
C ALA A 137 -17.43 -14.82 -0.84
N GLN A 138 -17.00 -13.85 -1.65
CA GLN A 138 -15.86 -14.01 -2.55
C GLN A 138 -14.53 -13.87 -1.79
N VAL A 139 -14.47 -13.01 -0.76
CA VAL A 139 -13.33 -12.90 0.19
C VAL A 139 -13.15 -14.20 1.00
N THR A 140 -14.25 -14.78 1.50
CA THR A 140 -14.17 -16.07 2.21
C THR A 140 -13.77 -17.20 1.27
N HIS A 141 -14.20 -17.16 0.00
CA HIS A 141 -13.75 -18.13 -1.00
C HIS A 141 -12.26 -17.99 -1.31
N SER A 142 -11.74 -16.76 -1.39
CA SER A 142 -10.30 -16.51 -1.61
C SER A 142 -9.40 -17.02 -0.51
N PHE A 143 -9.93 -17.28 0.70
CA PHE A 143 -9.18 -17.99 1.73
C PHE A 143 -8.74 -19.39 1.29
N PHE A 144 -9.61 -20.10 0.56
CA PHE A 144 -9.32 -21.45 0.06
C PHE A 144 -8.63 -21.44 -1.30
N GLY A 145 -8.87 -20.41 -2.10
CA GLY A 145 -8.19 -20.21 -3.39
C GLY A 145 -6.75 -19.71 -3.27
N GLN A 146 -6.37 -19.13 -2.12
CA GLN A 146 -5.01 -18.67 -1.85
C GLN A 146 -4.05 -19.86 -1.71
N ASN A 147 -2.95 -19.84 -2.45
CA ASN A 147 -1.92 -20.88 -2.42
C ASN A 147 -1.00 -20.76 -1.20
N ALA A 148 -1.60 -20.83 -0.01
CA ALA A 148 -0.95 -20.45 1.23
C ALA A 148 0.34 -21.22 1.52
N VAL A 149 0.39 -22.53 1.23
CA VAL A 149 1.59 -23.34 1.43
C VAL A 149 2.72 -22.89 0.51
N ALA A 150 2.43 -22.56 -0.75
CA ALA A 150 3.44 -22.08 -1.67
C ALA A 150 3.95 -20.68 -1.30
N ILE A 151 3.08 -19.80 -0.82
CA ILE A 151 3.49 -18.45 -0.38
C ILE A 151 4.49 -18.53 0.78
N LEU A 152 4.33 -19.49 1.70
CA LEU A 152 5.33 -19.71 2.76
C LEU A 152 6.71 -20.13 2.21
N ASP A 153 6.79 -20.65 0.98
CA ASP A 153 8.06 -20.89 0.29
C ASP A 153 8.44 -19.73 -0.67
N GLN A 154 7.93 -18.52 -0.47
CA GLN A 154 8.32 -17.30 -1.23
C GLN A 154 9.23 -16.39 -0.37
N ALA A 155 9.37 -15.12 -0.72
CA ALA A 155 10.15 -14.19 0.09
C ALA A 155 9.30 -13.68 1.26
N TYR A 156 9.94 -13.08 2.27
CA TYR A 156 9.24 -12.71 3.51
C TYR A 156 8.21 -11.59 3.29
N ASP A 157 8.40 -10.72 2.30
CA ASP A 157 7.38 -9.78 1.86
C ASP A 157 6.15 -10.49 1.29
N ASP A 158 6.31 -11.49 0.42
CA ASP A 158 5.17 -12.29 -0.11
C ASP A 158 4.30 -12.86 1.02
N VAL A 159 4.95 -13.34 2.09
CA VAL A 159 4.28 -13.87 3.29
C VAL A 159 3.55 -12.75 4.05
N LEU A 160 4.17 -11.58 4.23
CA LEU A 160 3.60 -10.51 5.04
C LEU A 160 2.41 -9.81 4.39
N TRP A 161 2.30 -9.80 3.05
CA TRP A 161 1.08 -9.33 2.37
C TRP A 161 -0.17 -10.10 2.80
N VAL A 162 -0.02 -11.40 3.08
CA VAL A 162 -1.12 -12.26 3.56
C VAL A 162 -1.54 -11.88 4.97
N VAL A 163 -0.61 -11.49 5.84
CA VAL A 163 -0.92 -11.05 7.21
C VAL A 163 -1.81 -9.82 7.17
N LEU A 164 -1.42 -8.79 6.40
CA LEU A 164 -2.20 -7.55 6.29
C LEU A 164 -3.57 -7.77 5.66
N GLY A 165 -3.69 -8.62 4.64
CA GLY A 165 -4.98 -8.92 4.01
C GLY A 165 -6.00 -9.51 4.98
N TRP A 166 -5.61 -10.55 5.72
CA TRP A 166 -6.54 -11.17 6.69
C TRP A 166 -6.86 -10.27 7.88
N LEU A 167 -5.96 -9.36 8.26
CA LEU A 167 -6.26 -8.32 9.25
C LEU A 167 -7.26 -7.28 8.72
N GLU A 168 -7.19 -6.89 7.44
CA GLU A 168 -8.20 -6.00 6.82
C GLU A 168 -9.58 -6.71 6.69
N ALA A 169 -9.60 -8.02 6.44
CA ALA A 169 -10.84 -8.81 6.48
C ALA A 169 -11.45 -8.87 7.90
N ILE A 170 -10.61 -9.07 8.94
CA ILE A 170 -11.03 -9.04 10.35
C ILE A 170 -11.59 -7.66 10.72
N LYS A 171 -10.92 -6.58 10.30
CA LYS A 171 -11.38 -5.20 10.49
C LYS A 171 -12.78 -5.01 9.93
N PHE A 172 -13.02 -5.44 8.69
CA PHE A 172 -14.35 -5.38 8.07
C PHE A 172 -15.39 -6.15 8.90
N VAL A 173 -15.11 -7.41 9.28
CA VAL A 173 -16.05 -8.24 10.05
C VAL A 173 -16.45 -7.56 11.37
N ARG A 174 -15.48 -7.02 12.12
CA ARG A 174 -15.74 -6.31 13.39
C ARG A 174 -16.56 -5.04 13.16
N LEU A 175 -16.16 -4.21 12.20
CA LEU A 175 -16.83 -2.95 11.91
C LEU A 175 -18.27 -3.18 11.46
N HIS A 176 -18.48 -4.07 10.49
CA HIS A 176 -19.80 -4.38 9.98
C HIS A 176 -20.73 -4.92 11.08
N SER A 177 -20.21 -5.80 11.95
CA SER A 177 -20.98 -6.26 13.10
C SER A 177 -21.31 -5.13 14.09
N SER A 178 -20.35 -4.27 14.42
CA SER A 178 -20.60 -3.17 15.37
C SER A 178 -21.65 -2.17 14.87
N LEU A 179 -21.71 -1.95 13.54
CA LEU A 179 -22.64 -1.01 12.94
C LEU A 179 -24.04 -1.61 12.79
N HIS A 180 -24.13 -2.89 12.41
CA HIS A 180 -25.38 -3.48 11.91
C HIS A 180 -25.91 -4.67 12.72
N TYR A 181 -25.10 -5.22 13.60
CA TYR A 181 -25.40 -6.35 14.48
C TYR A 181 -24.90 -6.13 15.93
N PRO A 182 -25.17 -4.96 16.54
CA PRO A 182 -24.61 -4.63 17.85
C PRO A 182 -25.12 -5.59 18.93
N GLY A 183 -24.20 -6.09 19.76
CA GLY A 183 -24.49 -6.99 20.88
C GLY A 183 -24.59 -8.46 20.51
N THR A 184 -24.36 -8.82 19.24
CA THR A 184 -24.28 -10.23 18.79
C THR A 184 -22.86 -10.66 18.43
N GLU A 185 -21.86 -9.83 18.72
CA GLU A 185 -20.45 -10.10 18.44
C GLU A 185 -19.96 -11.35 19.19
N GLN A 186 -19.17 -12.18 18.51
CA GLN A 186 -18.58 -13.41 19.05
C GLN A 186 -17.14 -13.54 18.57
N THR A 187 -16.32 -14.39 19.18
CA THR A 187 -14.91 -14.53 18.75
C THR A 187 -14.75 -15.48 17.57
N CYS A 188 -15.43 -16.63 17.58
CA CYS A 188 -15.35 -17.65 16.53
C CYS A 188 -16.74 -18.14 16.11
N LEU A 189 -16.78 -19.05 15.12
CA LEU A 189 -17.99 -19.80 14.73
C LEU A 189 -18.72 -20.38 15.94
N ASN A 190 -19.93 -19.89 16.18
CA ASN A 190 -20.83 -20.44 17.19
C ASN A 190 -22.29 -20.20 16.78
N VAL A 191 -23.04 -21.29 16.66
CA VAL A 191 -24.45 -21.29 16.26
C VAL A 191 -25.29 -21.68 17.49
N PRO A 192 -26.19 -20.81 17.98
CA PRO A 192 -27.03 -21.15 19.13
C PRO A 192 -27.86 -22.41 18.89
N GLY A 193 -27.93 -23.29 19.90
CA GLY A 193 -28.60 -24.59 19.78
C GLY A 193 -30.14 -24.55 19.74
N ARG A 194 -30.75 -23.40 20.02
CA ARG A 194 -32.21 -23.20 19.97
C ARG A 194 -32.55 -22.19 18.89
N LEU A 195 -33.59 -22.47 18.11
CA LEU A 195 -34.04 -21.59 17.03
C LEU A 195 -34.41 -20.18 17.51
N SER A 196 -35.07 -20.05 18.66
CA SER A 196 -35.43 -18.76 19.25
C SER A 196 -34.20 -17.91 19.57
N ASP A 197 -33.15 -18.56 20.05
CA ASP A 197 -31.93 -17.91 20.49
C ASP A 197 -31.14 -17.54 19.23
N ALA A 198 -31.03 -18.45 18.26
CA ALA A 198 -30.38 -18.19 16.97
C ALA A 198 -31.02 -17.00 16.23
N LEU A 199 -32.35 -16.88 16.21
CA LEU A 199 -33.03 -15.75 15.57
C LEU A 199 -32.74 -14.40 16.25
N SER A 200 -32.32 -14.40 17.52
CA SER A 200 -32.10 -13.17 18.29
C SER A 200 -30.63 -12.85 18.58
N THR A 201 -29.73 -13.84 18.56
CA THR A 201 -28.33 -13.68 19.00
C THR A 201 -27.28 -14.17 18.00
N ILE A 202 -27.69 -14.68 16.82
CA ILE A 202 -26.72 -15.07 15.80
C ILE A 202 -25.91 -13.85 15.35
N SER A 203 -24.60 -14.04 15.28
CA SER A 203 -23.67 -13.03 14.81
C SER A 203 -23.78 -12.86 13.29
N PHE A 204 -23.29 -11.72 12.78
CA PHE A 204 -22.98 -11.60 11.37
C PHE A 204 -22.10 -12.77 10.92
N HIS A 205 -22.43 -13.40 9.79
CA HIS A 205 -21.78 -14.64 9.35
C HIS A 205 -20.27 -14.50 9.10
N GLY A 206 -19.74 -13.28 8.98
CA GLY A 206 -18.29 -13.03 8.99
C GLY A 206 -17.57 -13.58 10.21
N TYR A 207 -18.23 -13.64 11.38
CA TYR A 207 -17.64 -14.25 12.58
C TYR A 207 -17.44 -15.76 12.49
N ASN A 208 -18.07 -16.44 11.51
CA ASN A 208 -17.77 -17.83 11.20
C ASN A 208 -16.32 -18.01 10.72
N TRP A 209 -15.73 -16.94 10.17
CA TRP A 209 -14.40 -16.93 9.57
C TRP A 209 -13.36 -16.19 10.40
N TYR A 210 -13.76 -15.37 11.38
CA TYR A 210 -12.88 -14.54 12.20
C TYR A 210 -11.65 -15.29 12.72
N CYS A 211 -11.86 -16.41 13.42
CA CYS A 211 -10.74 -17.19 13.96
C CYS A 211 -9.92 -17.85 12.86
N THR A 212 -10.52 -18.23 11.73
CA THR A 212 -9.78 -18.79 10.59
C THR A 212 -8.84 -17.76 9.95
N PHE A 213 -9.30 -16.52 9.82
CA PHE A 213 -8.48 -15.39 9.36
C PHE A 213 -7.38 -15.06 10.36
N ALA A 214 -7.71 -15.03 11.66
CA ALA A 214 -6.75 -14.75 12.72
C ALA A 214 -5.62 -15.79 12.77
N GLU A 215 -5.95 -17.09 12.72
CA GLU A 215 -4.96 -18.17 12.68
C GLU A 215 -4.06 -18.11 11.44
N ARG A 216 -4.61 -17.70 10.29
CA ARG A 216 -3.79 -17.49 9.08
C ARG A 216 -2.81 -16.33 9.25
N ALA A 217 -3.28 -15.20 9.79
CA ALA A 217 -2.44 -14.04 10.06
C ALA A 217 -1.31 -14.38 11.04
N ARG A 218 -1.63 -15.07 12.14
CA ARG A 218 -0.64 -15.57 13.12
C ARG A 218 0.39 -16.49 12.47
N ALA A 219 -0.05 -17.55 11.79
CA ALA A 219 0.85 -18.53 11.19
C ALA A 219 1.81 -17.91 10.16
N PHE A 220 1.33 -16.92 9.39
CA PHE A 220 2.16 -16.21 8.42
C PHE A 220 3.11 -15.21 9.10
N TRP A 221 2.66 -14.51 10.15
CA TRP A 221 3.54 -13.65 10.94
C TRP A 221 4.64 -14.46 11.63
N ASP A 222 4.31 -15.59 12.27
CA ASP A 222 5.25 -16.52 12.90
C ASP A 222 6.28 -17.06 11.90
N PHE A 223 5.84 -17.34 10.67
CA PHE A 223 6.74 -17.76 9.61
C PHE A 223 7.70 -16.63 9.22
N ALA A 224 7.14 -15.44 8.98
CA ALA A 224 7.86 -14.30 8.46
C ALA A 224 8.87 -13.75 9.47
N THR A 225 8.50 -13.64 10.74
CA THR A 225 9.30 -13.03 11.82
C THR A 225 10.68 -13.65 11.99
N ARG A 226 10.89 -14.89 11.51
CA ARG A 226 12.21 -15.54 11.45
C ARG A 226 13.20 -14.87 10.49
N GLY A 227 12.73 -13.97 9.63
CA GLY A 227 13.56 -13.12 8.80
C GLY A 227 14.17 -11.94 9.56
N TRP A 228 13.69 -11.65 10.77
CA TRP A 228 14.29 -10.64 11.64
C TRP A 228 15.66 -11.13 12.10
N ASP A 229 16.68 -10.31 11.86
CA ASP A 229 18.06 -10.66 12.19
C ASP A 229 18.80 -9.44 12.72
N THR A 230 19.51 -9.63 13.84
CA THR A 230 20.36 -8.59 14.46
C THR A 230 21.85 -8.80 14.20
N SER A 231 22.24 -9.91 13.56
CA SER A 231 23.65 -10.19 13.25
C SER A 231 24.19 -9.36 12.09
N LEU A 232 23.34 -8.99 11.13
CA LEU A 232 23.61 -8.04 10.07
C LEU A 232 22.77 -6.77 10.24
N CYS A 233 23.36 -5.64 9.88
CA CYS A 233 22.76 -4.30 9.95
C CYS A 233 22.18 -3.92 11.31
N HIS A 234 22.63 -4.57 12.38
CA HIS A 234 22.17 -4.36 13.77
C HIS A 234 20.65 -4.50 13.94
N GLY A 235 19.98 -5.22 13.06
CA GLY A 235 18.52 -5.36 13.01
C GLY A 235 18.00 -5.42 11.58
N GLY A 236 16.68 -5.53 11.46
CA GLY A 236 15.98 -5.53 10.17
C GLY A 236 15.71 -6.92 9.61
N MET A 237 14.62 -7.02 8.89
CA MET A 237 14.20 -8.19 8.13
C MET A 237 15.07 -8.37 6.90
N VAL A 238 15.57 -9.59 6.70
CA VAL A 238 16.08 -10.03 5.38
C VAL A 238 14.90 -10.22 4.44
N TRP A 239 15.06 -9.90 3.15
CA TRP A 239 14.02 -10.05 2.13
C TRP A 239 13.72 -11.52 1.82
N ASN A 240 14.74 -12.27 1.38
CA ASN A 240 14.60 -13.66 0.96
C ASN A 240 15.74 -14.49 1.55
N PRO A 241 15.46 -15.50 2.39
CA PRO A 241 16.50 -16.29 3.05
C PRO A 241 17.28 -17.19 2.09
N ARG A 242 16.83 -17.30 0.83
CA ARG A 242 17.46 -18.11 -0.22
C ARG A 242 18.37 -17.31 -1.15
N LEU A 243 18.47 -15.99 -0.98
CA LEU A 243 19.35 -15.12 -1.78
C LEU A 243 20.47 -14.57 -0.91
N LEU A 244 21.40 -13.80 -1.51
CA LEU A 244 22.35 -13.03 -0.73
C LEU A 244 21.61 -12.07 0.21
N PRO A 245 22.16 -11.78 1.41
CA PRO A 245 21.51 -10.89 2.37
C PRO A 245 21.17 -9.53 1.74
N TYR A 246 19.87 -9.24 1.72
CA TYR A 246 19.31 -7.98 1.26
C TYR A 246 18.20 -7.56 2.23
N LYS A 247 18.34 -6.41 2.88
CA LYS A 247 17.33 -5.84 3.78
C LYS A 247 16.64 -4.70 3.06
N ASN A 248 15.47 -4.99 2.49
CA ASN A 248 14.71 -4.03 1.69
C ASN A 248 13.64 -3.31 2.52
N ALA A 249 13.20 -2.16 2.02
CA ALA A 249 12.16 -1.33 2.61
C ALA A 249 10.87 -2.14 2.78
N VAL A 250 10.35 -2.69 1.68
CA VAL A 250 9.05 -3.38 1.68
C VAL A 250 8.93 -4.47 2.74
N THR A 251 9.91 -5.36 2.91
CA THR A 251 9.78 -6.45 3.90
C THR A 251 9.76 -5.89 5.32
N ASN A 252 10.56 -4.85 5.59
CA ASN A 252 10.62 -4.22 6.91
C ASN A 252 9.37 -3.39 7.21
N GLU A 253 8.90 -2.60 6.26
CA GLU A 253 7.66 -1.81 6.38
C GLU A 253 6.46 -2.73 6.59
N LEU A 254 6.36 -3.81 5.81
CA LEU A 254 5.32 -4.81 5.97
C LEU A 254 5.37 -5.47 7.35
N TRP A 255 6.57 -5.81 7.84
CA TRP A 255 6.71 -6.45 9.15
C TRP A 255 6.34 -5.51 10.29
N ILE A 256 6.69 -4.22 10.20
CA ILE A 256 6.28 -3.19 11.16
C ILE A 256 4.75 -3.03 11.16
N SER A 257 4.18 -2.80 9.98
CA SER A 257 2.73 -2.61 9.79
C SER A 257 1.93 -3.84 10.21
N ALA A 258 2.41 -5.04 9.90
CA ALA A 258 1.80 -6.29 10.32
C ALA A 258 1.90 -6.45 11.84
N SER A 259 3.07 -6.22 12.43
CA SER A 259 3.26 -6.40 13.88
C SER A 259 2.36 -5.47 14.69
N ILE A 260 2.29 -4.17 14.35
CA ILE A 260 1.42 -3.26 15.10
C ILE A 260 -0.07 -3.58 14.90
N SER A 261 -0.46 -4.00 13.68
CA SER A 261 -1.84 -4.40 13.41
C SER A 261 -2.19 -5.69 14.16
N MET A 262 -1.30 -6.69 14.20
CA MET A 262 -1.46 -7.90 15.02
C MET A 262 -1.66 -7.55 16.49
N TYR A 263 -0.92 -6.57 17.03
CA TYR A 263 -1.11 -6.10 18.40
C TYR A 263 -2.49 -5.45 18.61
N GLU A 264 -2.97 -4.62 17.68
CA GLU A 264 -4.28 -3.97 17.78
C GLU A 264 -5.44 -4.98 17.80
N TYR A 265 -5.32 -6.10 17.07
CA TYR A 265 -6.36 -7.14 17.01
C TYR A 265 -6.18 -8.25 18.05
N PHE A 266 -4.94 -8.55 18.43
CA PHE A 266 -4.58 -9.67 19.30
C PHE A 266 -3.59 -9.26 20.42
N PRO A 267 -3.93 -8.27 21.26
CA PRO A 267 -3.01 -7.70 22.24
C PRO A 267 -2.61 -8.67 23.36
N ASN A 268 -3.35 -9.77 23.50
CA ASN A 268 -3.18 -10.78 24.56
C ASN A 268 -2.54 -12.08 24.04
N ASP A 269 -2.06 -12.11 22.79
CA ASP A 269 -1.29 -13.26 22.30
C ASP A 269 0.03 -13.36 23.09
N GLU A 270 0.31 -14.54 23.64
CA GLU A 270 1.51 -14.81 24.45
C GLU A 270 2.57 -15.54 23.64
N PHE A 271 3.85 -15.26 23.93
CA PHE A 271 5.01 -15.85 23.26
C PHE A 271 5.96 -16.45 24.30
N ASP A 272 6.75 -17.44 23.86
CA ASP A 272 7.77 -18.05 24.73
C ASP A 272 8.86 -17.04 25.07
N ASP A 273 9.11 -16.81 26.36
CA ASP A 273 10.10 -15.84 26.86
C ASP A 273 11.51 -16.15 26.38
N ALA A 274 11.89 -17.44 26.33
CA ALA A 274 13.24 -17.84 25.93
C ALA A 274 13.47 -17.59 24.44
N TRP A 275 12.47 -17.89 23.60
CA TRP A 275 12.50 -17.55 22.19
C TRP A 275 12.50 -16.03 21.97
N THR A 276 11.64 -15.28 22.66
CA THR A 276 11.56 -13.81 22.59
C THR A 276 12.91 -13.16 22.90
N ALA A 277 13.54 -13.56 24.01
CA ALA A 277 14.86 -13.07 24.39
C ALA A 277 15.94 -13.46 23.37
N SER A 278 15.85 -14.65 22.77
CA SER A 278 16.82 -15.11 21.75
C SER A 278 16.80 -14.26 20.48
N GLN A 279 15.68 -13.61 20.17
CA GLN A 279 15.54 -12.71 19.02
C GLN A 279 15.93 -11.26 19.35
N GLY A 280 16.31 -10.97 20.60
CA GLY A 280 16.70 -9.64 21.06
C GLY A 280 15.53 -8.71 21.41
N PHE A 281 14.32 -9.25 21.60
CA PHE A 281 13.16 -8.48 22.04
C PHE A 281 13.03 -8.46 23.57
N PRO A 282 12.44 -7.40 24.16
CA PRO A 282 12.07 -7.38 25.57
C PRO A 282 11.02 -8.46 25.86
N THR A 283 11.17 -9.19 26.99
CA THR A 283 10.24 -10.25 27.40
C THR A 283 9.08 -9.74 28.28
N ASN A 284 9.17 -8.50 28.74
CA ASN A 284 8.16 -7.87 29.60
C ASN A 284 7.09 -7.10 28.81
N ASP A 285 7.27 -6.92 27.50
CA ASP A 285 6.35 -6.20 26.62
C ASP A 285 5.68 -7.18 25.66
N PRO A 286 4.40 -6.96 25.27
CA PRO A 286 3.76 -7.77 24.24
C PRO A 286 4.58 -7.78 22.95
N LEU A 287 4.93 -8.97 22.46
CA LEU A 287 5.93 -9.13 21.40
C LEU A 287 5.58 -8.35 20.13
N TYR A 288 4.34 -8.41 19.67
CA TYR A 288 3.89 -7.69 18.47
C TYR A 288 4.16 -6.17 18.57
N LEU A 289 3.91 -5.58 19.74
CA LEU A 289 4.18 -4.16 19.98
C LEU A 289 5.69 -3.90 20.01
N ALA A 290 6.45 -4.74 20.72
CA ALA A 290 7.91 -4.62 20.78
C ALA A 290 8.55 -4.72 19.38
N ALA A 291 8.11 -5.68 18.58
CA ALA A 291 8.53 -5.88 17.19
C ALA A 291 8.27 -4.64 16.33
N ALA A 292 7.07 -4.06 16.41
CA ALA A 292 6.73 -2.86 15.65
C ALA A 292 7.59 -1.66 16.05
N ILE A 293 7.78 -1.42 17.35
CA ILE A 293 8.59 -0.28 17.86
C ILE A 293 10.06 -0.45 17.47
N VAL A 294 10.64 -1.64 17.70
CA VAL A 294 12.04 -1.93 17.40
C VAL A 294 12.29 -1.87 15.89
N GLY A 295 11.39 -2.47 15.09
CA GLY A 295 11.47 -2.43 13.63
C GLY A 295 11.39 -1.01 13.08
N TYR A 296 10.45 -0.21 13.57
CA TYR A 296 10.31 1.20 13.13
C TYR A 296 11.55 2.02 13.46
N LYS A 297 12.06 1.87 14.67
CA LYS A 297 13.30 2.53 15.09
C LYS A 297 14.46 2.14 14.17
N TRP A 298 14.63 0.85 13.90
CA TRP A 298 15.68 0.38 12.97
C TRP A 298 15.52 0.96 11.57
N LEU A 299 14.31 0.97 11.01
CA LEU A 299 14.03 1.51 9.67
C LEU A 299 14.39 3.00 9.58
N LYS A 300 14.16 3.75 10.66
CA LYS A 300 14.52 5.16 10.76
C LYS A 300 16.04 5.34 10.86
N ASP A 301 16.71 4.53 11.68
CA ASP A 301 18.14 4.64 11.97
C ASP A 301 19.01 4.18 10.78
N VAL A 302 18.56 3.22 9.97
CA VAL A 302 19.32 2.67 8.83
C VAL A 302 19.41 3.63 7.64
N ASN A 303 18.69 4.77 7.67
CA ASN A 303 18.75 5.84 6.66
C ASN A 303 18.40 5.38 5.22
N MET A 304 17.26 4.70 5.08
CA MET A 304 16.75 4.20 3.80
C MET A 304 15.93 5.23 3.00
N THR A 305 16.22 6.53 3.16
CA THR A 305 15.56 7.59 2.38
C THR A 305 16.55 8.36 1.51
N ASN A 306 16.10 8.78 0.33
CA ASN A 306 16.89 9.60 -0.58
C ASN A 306 16.77 11.11 -0.27
N SER A 307 17.40 11.95 -1.07
CA SER A 307 17.38 13.41 -0.90
C SER A 307 16.01 14.07 -1.07
N GLN A 308 15.03 13.38 -1.65
CA GLN A 308 13.65 13.82 -1.75
C GLN A 308 12.80 13.38 -0.54
N GLY A 309 13.39 12.59 0.37
CA GLY A 309 12.71 11.99 1.52
C GLY A 309 11.80 10.83 1.14
N LEU A 310 12.10 10.14 0.02
CA LEU A 310 11.43 8.93 -0.41
C LEU A 310 12.22 7.71 0.03
N TYR A 311 11.53 6.65 0.45
CA TYR A 311 12.14 5.36 0.72
C TYR A 311 12.73 4.78 -0.55
N VAL A 312 14.01 4.44 -0.49
CA VAL A 312 14.68 3.65 -1.53
C VAL A 312 14.48 2.17 -1.27
N ASP A 313 14.96 1.31 -2.16
CA ASP A 313 14.58 -0.09 -2.15
C ASP A 313 15.22 -0.87 -1.00
N GLY A 314 16.48 -0.63 -0.67
CA GLY A 314 17.11 -1.41 0.40
C GLY A 314 18.61 -1.31 0.50
N TYR A 315 19.17 -2.23 1.29
CA TYR A 315 20.60 -2.38 1.50
C TYR A 315 21.06 -3.82 1.32
N HIS A 316 22.14 -3.99 0.55
CA HIS A 316 23.01 -5.15 0.64
C HIS A 316 24.09 -4.93 1.72
N VAL A 317 24.66 -6.03 2.19
CA VAL A 317 25.89 -6.05 2.98
C VAL A 317 27.06 -6.35 2.04
N ASP A 318 28.07 -5.49 2.00
CA ASP A 318 29.26 -5.72 1.18
C ASP A 318 30.09 -6.90 1.70
N MET A 319 29.81 -8.08 1.14
CA MET A 319 30.48 -9.33 1.51
C MET A 319 31.95 -9.38 1.05
N SER A 320 32.43 -8.42 0.27
CA SER A 320 33.85 -8.34 -0.11
C SER A 320 34.73 -7.81 1.03
N LYS A 321 34.13 -7.10 2.00
CA LYS A 321 34.81 -6.58 3.18
C LYS A 321 34.87 -7.66 4.29
N PRO A 322 36.07 -8.01 4.79
CA PRO A 322 36.20 -9.02 5.85
C PRO A 322 35.42 -8.61 7.12
N ASN A 323 34.60 -9.53 7.65
CA ASN A 323 33.80 -9.35 8.87
C ASN A 323 32.82 -8.16 8.85
N ASN A 324 32.40 -7.73 7.66
CA ASN A 324 31.43 -6.66 7.54
C ASN A 324 30.04 -7.11 7.99
N VAL A 325 29.41 -6.27 8.80
CA VAL A 325 28.02 -6.46 9.27
C VAL A 325 27.16 -5.26 8.96
N GLU A 326 27.69 -4.23 8.30
CA GLU A 326 26.98 -2.97 8.08
C GLU A 326 26.11 -3.01 6.82
N CYS A 327 24.96 -2.35 6.86
CA CYS A 327 24.15 -2.05 5.68
C CYS A 327 24.83 -0.91 4.91
N ASP A 328 25.69 -1.25 3.95
CA ASP A 328 26.62 -0.29 3.33
C ASP A 328 26.56 -0.21 1.80
N GLN A 329 25.72 -1.03 1.16
CA GLN A 329 25.43 -0.96 -0.27
C GLN A 329 23.94 -0.69 -0.49
N ARG A 330 23.58 0.59 -0.50
CA ARG A 330 22.20 1.05 -0.72
C ARG A 330 21.80 0.93 -2.18
N ASP A 331 20.63 0.35 -2.44
CA ASP A 331 19.95 0.44 -3.73
C ASP A 331 18.95 1.61 -3.69
N GLU A 332 19.21 2.61 -4.53
CA GLU A 332 18.50 3.87 -4.71
C GLU A 332 17.22 3.73 -5.56
N MET A 333 16.85 2.52 -5.99
CA MET A 333 15.59 2.32 -6.71
C MET A 333 14.41 2.74 -5.82
N VAL A 334 13.41 3.39 -6.43
CA VAL A 334 12.23 3.90 -5.72
C VAL A 334 10.98 3.31 -6.37
N TYR A 335 10.11 2.74 -5.55
CA TYR A 335 8.82 2.18 -5.94
C TYR A 335 7.69 2.83 -5.12
N THR A 336 6.49 2.98 -5.68
CA THR A 336 5.42 3.72 -4.99
C THR A 336 4.92 3.01 -3.74
N TYR A 337 4.96 1.68 -3.72
CA TYR A 337 4.49 0.90 -2.57
C TYR A 337 5.33 1.08 -1.29
N ASN A 338 6.66 1.26 -1.40
CA ASN A 338 7.57 1.56 -0.28
C ASN A 338 7.24 2.93 0.35
N GLN A 339 6.43 3.76 -0.30
CA GLN A 339 6.02 5.05 0.25
C GLN A 339 4.68 4.96 0.99
N GLY A 340 4.01 3.82 0.92
CA GLY A 340 2.66 3.61 1.42
C GLY A 340 2.60 2.67 2.61
N VAL A 341 3.25 1.51 2.55
CA VAL A 341 3.06 0.43 3.53
C VAL A 341 3.31 0.89 4.97
N ILE A 342 4.37 1.66 5.18
CA ILE A 342 4.74 2.16 6.51
C ILE A 342 3.69 3.12 7.11
N LEU A 343 2.86 3.76 6.30
CA LEU A 343 1.82 4.69 6.78
C LEU A 343 0.81 3.95 7.67
N THR A 344 0.43 2.71 7.33
CA THR A 344 -0.41 1.89 8.22
C THR A 344 0.30 1.60 9.54
N GLY A 345 1.60 1.27 9.49
CA GLY A 345 2.42 1.02 10.68
C GLY A 345 2.52 2.24 11.60
N GLN A 346 2.82 3.42 11.04
CA GLN A 346 2.86 4.69 11.75
C GLN A 346 1.52 5.05 12.38
N ARG A 347 0.42 4.86 11.63
CA ARG A 347 -0.93 5.11 12.14
C ARG A 347 -1.25 4.21 13.35
N GLY A 348 -0.91 2.93 13.29
CA GLY A 348 -1.08 1.99 14.39
C GLY A 348 -0.15 2.28 15.58
N LEU A 349 1.09 2.67 15.32
CA LEU A 349 2.04 3.04 16.38
C LEU A 349 1.54 4.28 17.15
N PHE A 350 0.99 5.27 16.45
CA PHE A 350 0.28 6.38 17.11
C PHE A 350 -0.92 5.87 17.91
N THR A 351 -1.77 5.02 17.33
CA THR A 351 -2.95 4.43 18.01
C THR A 351 -2.57 3.84 19.37
N VAL A 352 -1.48 3.07 19.43
CA VAL A 352 -1.11 2.29 20.61
C VAL A 352 -0.27 3.06 21.62
N THR A 353 0.62 3.93 21.14
CA THR A 353 1.59 4.64 22.00
C THR A 353 1.14 6.05 22.37
N GLY A 354 0.22 6.62 21.58
CA GLY A 354 -0.23 8.00 21.68
C GLY A 354 0.81 9.04 21.25
N SER A 355 1.94 8.64 20.63
CA SER A 355 3.01 9.57 20.23
C SER A 355 2.72 10.22 18.86
N PRO A 356 2.51 11.55 18.80
CA PRO A 356 2.25 12.25 17.53
C PRO A 356 3.40 12.19 16.53
N SER A 357 4.62 11.86 16.97
CA SER A 357 5.80 11.77 16.09
C SER A 357 5.60 10.76 14.95
N TYR A 358 4.86 9.67 15.18
CA TYR A 358 4.55 8.71 14.10
C TYR A 358 3.65 9.33 13.01
N LEU A 359 2.71 10.20 13.39
CA LEU A 359 1.86 10.92 12.43
C LEU A 359 2.66 11.99 11.67
N GLU A 360 3.55 12.72 12.35
CA GLU A 360 4.45 13.69 11.71
C GLU A 360 5.31 13.04 10.63
N ASP A 361 5.91 11.89 10.94
CA ASP A 361 6.73 11.13 9.99
C ASP A 361 5.88 10.69 8.77
N GLY A 362 4.66 10.19 9.00
CA GLY A 362 3.74 9.78 7.93
C GLY A 362 3.26 10.95 7.05
N HIS A 363 2.88 12.08 7.65
CA HIS A 363 2.51 13.27 6.89
C HIS A 363 3.70 13.86 6.12
N THR A 364 4.91 13.77 6.65
CA THR A 364 6.14 14.18 5.96
C THR A 364 6.37 13.31 4.73
N LEU A 365 6.24 11.99 4.86
CA LEU A 365 6.37 11.05 3.73
C LEU A 365 5.33 11.34 2.64
N ILE A 366 4.05 11.51 3.01
CA ILE A 366 2.99 11.83 2.04
C ILE A 366 3.30 13.15 1.30
N GLN A 367 3.74 14.19 2.01
CA GLN A 367 4.14 15.46 1.39
C GLN A 367 5.33 15.28 0.43
N ASN A 368 6.29 14.42 0.77
CA ASN A 368 7.42 14.09 -0.11
C ASN A 368 6.96 13.37 -1.39
N VAL A 369 6.06 12.39 -1.27
CA VAL A 369 5.48 11.68 -2.42
C VAL A 369 4.73 12.65 -3.33
N ILE A 370 3.83 13.46 -2.79
CA ILE A 370 3.04 14.43 -3.56
C ILE A 370 3.97 15.37 -4.34
N ARG A 371 4.98 15.93 -3.66
CA ARG A 371 5.99 16.78 -4.29
C ARG A 371 6.79 16.03 -5.36
N ALA A 372 7.14 14.77 -5.14
CA ALA A 372 7.86 13.91 -6.07
C ALA A 372 7.02 13.41 -7.26
N THR A 373 5.72 13.68 -7.28
CA THR A 373 4.89 13.59 -8.49
C THR A 373 4.92 14.87 -9.33
N GLY A 374 5.50 15.95 -8.79
CA GLY A 374 5.44 17.29 -9.40
C GLY A 374 4.18 18.07 -9.05
N TRP A 375 3.57 17.83 -7.87
CA TRP A 375 2.43 18.58 -7.37
C TRP A 375 2.81 19.55 -6.25
N GLY A 376 2.29 20.78 -6.32
CA GLY A 376 2.41 21.79 -5.27
C GLY A 376 1.16 21.81 -4.41
N LEU A 377 1.30 21.47 -3.12
CA LEU A 377 0.17 21.53 -2.16
C LEU A 377 -0.32 22.95 -1.89
N GLY A 378 0.56 23.96 -2.02
CA GLY A 378 0.17 25.37 -1.84
C GLY A 378 -0.75 25.87 -2.97
N GLU A 379 -0.41 25.52 -4.20
CA GLU A 379 -1.17 25.90 -5.40
C GLU A 379 -2.31 24.93 -5.73
N ASN A 380 -2.34 23.76 -5.10
CA ASN A 380 -3.21 22.63 -5.47
C ASN A 380 -3.17 22.35 -6.98
N GLY A 381 -1.96 22.24 -7.52
CA GLY A 381 -1.76 22.01 -8.95
C GLY A 381 -0.38 21.47 -9.31
N PRO A 382 -0.20 21.04 -10.58
CA PRO A 382 1.10 20.65 -11.10
C PRO A 382 2.09 21.82 -11.06
N ILE A 383 3.29 21.56 -10.56
CA ILE A 383 4.41 22.51 -10.55
C ILE A 383 4.93 22.74 -11.99
N ASP A 384 4.91 21.67 -12.79
CA ASP A 384 5.30 21.70 -14.20
C ASP A 384 4.13 22.13 -15.08
N ASN A 385 4.34 23.12 -15.94
CA ASN A 385 3.34 23.51 -16.92
C ASN A 385 3.23 22.45 -18.03
N VAL A 386 2.27 21.53 -17.85
CA VAL A 386 2.03 20.41 -18.77
C VAL A 386 1.64 20.89 -20.19
N ASN A 387 1.07 22.10 -20.32
CA ASN A 387 0.58 22.65 -21.59
C ASN A 387 1.67 23.36 -22.41
N GLU A 388 2.76 23.80 -21.78
CA GLU A 388 3.87 24.53 -22.44
C GLU A 388 5.05 23.62 -22.79
N ARG A 389 4.86 22.30 -22.74
CA ARG A 389 5.91 21.32 -23.05
C ARG A 389 6.27 21.30 -24.55
N PRO A 390 7.54 21.01 -24.91
CA PRO A 390 7.90 20.72 -26.29
C PRO A 390 7.08 19.55 -26.85
N ARG A 391 6.59 19.69 -28.09
CA ARG A 391 5.83 18.61 -28.75
C ARG A 391 6.62 17.31 -28.75
N GLY A 392 5.95 16.21 -28.38
CA GLY A 392 6.55 14.87 -28.38
C GLY A 392 7.44 14.55 -27.18
N LYS A 393 7.45 15.39 -26.13
CA LYS A 393 8.21 15.14 -24.90
C LYS A 393 7.31 15.06 -23.68
N LEU A 394 7.59 14.11 -22.79
CA LEU A 394 6.95 14.04 -21.48
C LEU A 394 7.42 15.18 -20.56
N PRO A 395 6.62 15.56 -19.54
CA PRO A 395 7.07 16.45 -18.48
C PRO A 395 8.30 15.87 -17.73
N PRO A 396 9.05 16.71 -17.00
CA PRO A 396 10.20 16.25 -16.22
C PRO A 396 9.83 15.13 -15.24
N TRP A 397 10.67 14.10 -15.13
CA TRP A 397 10.55 13.10 -14.07
C TRP A 397 10.84 13.74 -12.71
N ARG A 398 9.94 13.55 -11.74
CA ARG A 398 10.05 14.15 -10.41
C ARG A 398 10.43 13.16 -9.30
N GLY A 399 10.77 11.92 -9.68
CA GLY A 399 11.23 10.87 -8.78
C GLY A 399 10.26 9.69 -8.72
N ILE A 400 8.95 9.98 -8.66
CA ILE A 400 7.89 8.96 -8.57
C ILE A 400 6.62 9.37 -9.32
N GLY A 401 6.78 10.22 -10.33
CA GLY A 401 5.67 10.83 -11.04
C GLY A 401 6.06 12.01 -11.91
N ARG A 402 5.04 12.53 -12.60
CA ARG A 402 5.11 13.70 -13.49
C ARG A 402 3.79 14.44 -13.46
N GLY A 403 3.83 15.77 -13.52
CA GLY A 403 2.62 16.59 -13.67
C GLY A 403 1.56 16.35 -12.58
N GLY A 404 1.98 15.94 -11.39
CA GLY A 404 1.12 15.58 -10.26
C GLY A 404 0.55 14.17 -10.29
N ILE A 405 0.86 13.36 -11.30
CA ILE A 405 0.40 11.98 -11.44
C ILE A 405 1.46 11.03 -10.88
N LEU A 406 1.04 10.16 -9.97
CA LEU A 406 1.84 9.07 -9.43
C LEU A 406 2.13 8.06 -10.54
N GLU A 407 3.40 7.70 -10.70
CA GLU A 407 3.86 6.91 -11.85
C GLU A 407 5.01 5.98 -11.41
N GLU A 408 5.02 4.74 -11.90
CA GLU A 408 6.18 3.86 -11.81
C GLU A 408 7.17 4.17 -12.94
N GLN A 409 8.48 3.92 -12.73
CA GLN A 409 9.49 4.18 -13.78
C GLN A 409 9.22 3.43 -15.09
N CYS A 410 8.48 2.31 -15.03
CA CYS A 410 8.14 1.44 -16.14
C CYS A 410 6.78 1.76 -16.81
N ASP A 411 6.03 2.76 -16.33
CA ASP A 411 4.69 3.05 -16.82
C ASP A 411 4.71 3.59 -18.25
N ALA A 412 5.46 4.68 -18.46
CA ALA A 412 5.47 5.39 -19.72
C ALA A 412 5.95 4.52 -20.89
N ASP A 413 6.94 3.65 -20.68
CA ASP A 413 7.46 2.75 -21.72
C ASP A 413 6.70 1.41 -21.79
N GLY A 414 5.78 1.15 -20.86
CA GLY A 414 4.93 -0.03 -20.83
C GLY A 414 5.68 -1.33 -20.50
N THR A 415 6.78 -1.25 -19.75
CA THR A 415 7.63 -2.40 -19.40
C THR A 415 7.36 -2.99 -18.01
N CYS A 416 6.35 -2.47 -17.29
CA CYS A 416 6.04 -2.95 -15.95
C CYS A 416 5.74 -4.45 -15.91
N SER A 417 6.38 -5.13 -14.96
CA SER A 417 6.04 -6.50 -14.58
C SER A 417 4.68 -6.55 -13.88
N GLN A 418 4.24 -7.78 -13.62
CA GLN A 418 3.04 -8.01 -12.83
C GLN A 418 3.15 -7.43 -11.41
N ASP A 419 4.35 -7.41 -10.82
CA ASP A 419 4.60 -6.82 -9.51
C ASP A 419 4.32 -5.31 -9.55
N SER A 420 4.97 -4.59 -10.47
CA SER A 420 4.88 -3.13 -10.48
C SER A 420 3.47 -2.62 -10.79
N GLN A 421 2.67 -3.40 -11.52
CA GLN A 421 1.28 -3.05 -11.80
C GLN A 421 0.40 -2.88 -10.56
N THR A 422 0.78 -3.45 -9.42
CA THR A 422 0.01 -3.33 -8.18
C THR A 422 0.47 -2.17 -7.27
N PHE A 423 1.71 -1.66 -7.46
CA PHE A 423 2.37 -0.78 -6.48
C PHE A 423 1.62 0.52 -6.19
N LYS A 424 1.04 1.16 -7.20
CA LYS A 424 0.27 2.40 -7.00
C LYS A 424 -0.99 2.15 -6.17
N GLY A 425 -1.65 1.01 -6.38
CA GLY A 425 -2.83 0.61 -5.61
C GLY A 425 -2.53 0.44 -4.12
N ILE A 426 -1.41 -0.22 -3.83
CA ILE A 426 -0.91 -0.42 -2.46
C ILE A 426 -0.72 0.94 -1.76
N PHE A 427 -0.07 1.89 -2.43
CA PHE A 427 0.11 3.23 -1.87
C PHE A 427 -1.22 3.87 -1.44
N PHE A 428 -2.23 3.88 -2.33
CA PHE A 428 -3.52 4.50 -2.01
C PHE A 428 -4.32 3.72 -0.95
N HIS A 429 -4.19 2.40 -0.90
CA HIS A 429 -4.78 1.60 0.17
C HIS A 429 -4.24 2.02 1.55
N HIS A 430 -2.91 2.12 1.68
CA HIS A 430 -2.29 2.52 2.95
C HIS A 430 -2.44 4.01 3.28
N LEU A 431 -2.49 4.89 2.27
CA LEU A 431 -2.88 6.30 2.47
C LEU A 431 -4.29 6.40 3.07
N THR A 432 -5.22 5.59 2.58
CA THR A 432 -6.58 5.53 3.11
C THR A 432 -6.58 5.07 4.58
N ALA A 433 -5.80 4.04 4.90
CA ALA A 433 -5.69 3.54 6.27
C ALA A 433 -5.07 4.57 7.21
N PHE A 434 -4.05 5.32 6.76
CA PHE A 434 -3.41 6.37 7.54
C PHE A 434 -4.36 7.54 7.83
N CYS A 435 -5.09 8.00 6.81
CA CYS A 435 -6.03 9.12 6.93
C CYS A 435 -7.42 8.73 7.47
N ALA A 436 -7.61 7.47 7.89
CA ALA A 436 -8.87 7.07 8.52
C ALA A 436 -9.05 7.79 9.86
N PRO A 437 -10.29 8.22 10.21
CA PRO A 437 -10.56 8.95 11.44
C PRO A 437 -9.92 8.30 12.67
N ILE A 438 -9.26 9.12 13.49
CA ILE A 438 -8.61 8.62 14.70
C ILE A 438 -9.59 8.56 15.87
N SER A 439 -9.64 7.41 16.53
CA SER A 439 -10.45 7.19 17.73
C SER A 439 -9.54 6.77 18.88
N PRO A 440 -9.82 7.21 20.13
CA PRO A 440 -9.10 6.72 21.29
C PRO A 440 -9.34 5.20 21.43
N VAL A 441 -8.32 4.46 21.81
CA VAL A 441 -8.41 2.99 21.93
C VAL A 441 -8.71 2.59 23.36
N ASP A 442 -9.59 1.61 23.50
CA ASP A 442 -9.80 0.86 24.74
C ASP A 442 -8.61 -0.10 24.98
N ILE A 443 -7.42 0.45 25.24
CA ILE A 443 -6.22 -0.37 25.53
C ILE A 443 -6.29 -0.84 26.99
N PRO A 444 -6.11 -2.15 27.27
CA PRO A 444 -5.97 -2.64 28.64
C PRO A 444 -4.71 -2.05 29.30
N GLY A 445 -4.88 -1.23 30.35
CA GLY A 445 -3.78 -0.74 31.20
C GLY A 445 -3.58 0.78 31.21
N ASP A 446 -4.01 1.39 32.32
CA ASP A 446 -3.60 2.65 32.97
C ASP A 446 -3.35 3.95 32.17
N ALA A 447 -3.49 3.97 30.85
CA ALA A 447 -3.41 5.19 30.06
C ALA A 447 -4.74 5.95 30.08
N ASN A 448 -4.92 6.85 31.05
CA ASN A 448 -5.93 7.89 30.91
C ASN A 448 -5.56 8.75 29.68
N VAL A 449 -6.43 8.85 28.68
CA VAL A 449 -6.21 9.70 27.50
C VAL A 449 -6.33 11.17 27.92
N ASN A 450 -5.37 12.02 27.56
CA ASN A 450 -5.54 13.46 27.64
C ASN A 450 -6.43 13.90 26.47
N GLN A 451 -7.74 13.95 26.71
CA GLN A 451 -8.72 14.22 25.66
C GLN A 451 -8.49 15.56 24.95
N THR A 452 -7.92 16.56 25.62
CA THR A 452 -7.64 17.87 25.01
C THR A 452 -6.52 17.75 23.98
N GLU A 453 -5.41 17.13 24.36
CA GLU A 453 -4.26 16.95 23.46
C GLU A 453 -4.60 15.95 22.34
N PHE A 454 -5.34 14.88 22.65
CA PHE A 454 -5.84 13.94 21.63
C PHE A 454 -6.69 14.65 20.58
N SER A 455 -7.66 15.47 21.00
CA SER A 455 -8.56 16.18 20.07
C SER A 455 -7.82 17.20 19.20
N LYS A 456 -6.73 17.81 19.71
CA LYS A 456 -5.85 18.68 18.91
C LYS A 456 -5.13 17.88 17.83
N VAL A 457 -4.52 16.75 18.20
CA VAL A 457 -3.82 15.87 17.24
C VAL A 457 -4.78 15.34 16.19
N GLN A 458 -5.98 14.92 16.59
CA GLN A 458 -7.05 14.53 15.67
C GLN A 458 -7.36 15.63 14.66
N SER A 459 -7.65 16.84 15.14
CA SER A 459 -7.96 17.97 14.27
C SER A 459 -6.80 18.30 13.31
N ALA A 460 -5.56 18.24 13.80
CA ALA A 460 -4.36 18.47 13.00
C ALA A 460 -4.18 17.41 11.91
N HIS A 461 -4.40 16.14 12.25
CA HIS A 461 -4.31 14.99 11.35
C HIS A 461 -5.38 15.07 10.25
N ASP A 462 -6.65 15.26 10.64
CA ASP A 462 -7.79 15.35 9.73
C ASP A 462 -7.61 16.53 8.75
N ASN A 463 -7.15 17.70 9.26
CA ASN A 463 -6.86 18.87 8.43
C ASN A 463 -5.75 18.58 7.40
N ALA A 464 -4.69 17.88 7.81
CA ALA A 464 -3.59 17.55 6.93
C ALA A 464 -4.00 16.54 5.85
N CYS A 465 -4.77 15.51 6.22
CA CYS A 465 -5.32 14.53 5.28
C CYS A 465 -6.27 15.16 4.26
N ARG A 466 -7.15 16.09 4.69
CA ARG A 466 -7.97 16.89 3.76
C ARG A 466 -7.13 17.74 2.80
N GLY A 467 -5.97 18.23 3.24
CA GLY A 467 -5.03 18.97 2.40
C GLY A 467 -4.52 18.19 1.19
N TYR A 468 -4.59 16.85 1.20
CA TYR A 468 -4.15 16.00 0.10
C TYR A 468 -5.23 15.75 -0.95
N LEU A 469 -6.49 16.10 -0.65
CA LEU A 469 -7.66 15.68 -1.42
C LEU A 469 -7.61 16.10 -2.90
N HIS A 470 -7.12 17.30 -3.20
CA HIS A 470 -6.98 17.77 -4.58
C HIS A 470 -5.98 16.94 -5.40
N TRP A 471 -4.86 16.52 -4.79
CA TRP A 471 -3.89 15.66 -5.46
C TRP A 471 -4.44 14.25 -5.67
N VAL A 472 -5.14 13.69 -4.67
CA VAL A 472 -5.80 12.38 -4.80
C VAL A 472 -6.86 12.44 -5.89
N LYS A 473 -7.66 13.51 -5.95
CA LYS A 473 -8.64 13.74 -7.02
C LYS A 473 -7.99 13.79 -8.40
N HIS A 474 -6.89 14.53 -8.54
CA HIS A 474 -6.16 14.65 -9.81
C HIS A 474 -5.68 13.30 -10.32
N ASN A 475 -5.16 12.45 -9.42
CA ASN A 475 -4.80 11.07 -9.76
C ASN A 475 -6.03 10.22 -10.11
N MET A 476 -7.12 10.35 -9.35
CA MET A 476 -8.37 9.62 -9.60
C MET A 476 -8.93 9.93 -10.99
N ASP A 477 -9.04 11.22 -11.35
CA ASP A 477 -9.54 11.66 -12.65
C ASP A 477 -8.66 11.11 -13.79
N ALA A 478 -7.34 11.13 -13.62
CA ALA A 478 -6.39 10.59 -14.60
C ALA A 478 -6.52 9.06 -14.73
N ALA A 479 -6.64 8.32 -13.62
CA ALA A 479 -6.84 6.88 -13.64
C ALA A 479 -8.18 6.50 -14.30
N LEU A 480 -9.28 7.20 -13.98
CA LEU A 480 -10.59 6.99 -14.59
C LEU A 480 -10.56 7.20 -16.12
N ALA A 481 -9.72 8.11 -16.59
CA ALA A 481 -9.52 8.37 -18.02
C ALA A 481 -8.73 7.26 -18.74
N THR A 482 -8.12 6.31 -18.03
CA THR A 482 -7.46 5.15 -18.63
C THR A 482 -8.40 3.96 -18.88
N ARG A 483 -9.67 4.05 -18.43
CA ARG A 483 -10.61 2.93 -18.60
C ARG A 483 -10.87 2.66 -20.08
N ASP A 484 -10.83 1.39 -20.46
CA ASP A 484 -11.30 0.97 -21.78
C ASP A 484 -12.84 0.90 -21.82
N LYS A 485 -13.40 0.47 -22.96
CA LYS A 485 -14.84 0.29 -23.14
C LYS A 485 -15.47 -0.73 -22.18
N ALA A 486 -14.67 -1.63 -21.60
CA ALA A 486 -15.11 -2.61 -20.62
C ALA A 486 -14.93 -2.12 -19.18
N GLY A 487 -14.47 -0.88 -18.98
CA GLY A 487 -14.23 -0.29 -17.66
C GLY A 487 -12.93 -0.73 -17.00
N ARG A 488 -12.02 -1.39 -17.73
CA ARG A 488 -10.75 -1.89 -17.18
C ARG A 488 -9.70 -0.79 -17.09
N PHE A 489 -9.07 -0.63 -15.92
CA PHE A 489 -8.05 0.39 -15.70
C PHE A 489 -6.72 0.07 -16.38
N GLY A 490 -6.08 1.10 -16.92
CA GLY A 490 -4.72 1.07 -17.44
C GLY A 490 -3.66 1.30 -16.35
N MET A 491 -2.42 0.91 -16.65
CA MET A 491 -1.28 1.10 -15.75
C MET A 491 -0.79 2.55 -15.73
N TRP A 492 -0.66 3.20 -16.89
CA TRP A 492 -0.12 4.55 -17.03
C TRP A 492 -1.24 5.60 -16.99
N TRP A 493 -1.54 6.09 -15.78
CA TRP A 493 -2.59 7.09 -15.54
C TRP A 493 -2.33 8.43 -16.24
N GLY A 494 -1.05 8.78 -16.44
CA GLY A 494 -0.65 9.99 -17.15
C GLY A 494 -0.92 9.97 -18.65
N ALA A 495 -1.25 8.83 -19.25
CA ALA A 495 -1.35 8.67 -20.71
C ALA A 495 -2.27 9.70 -21.37
N SER A 496 -3.48 9.90 -20.84
CA SER A 496 -4.48 10.83 -21.39
C SER A 496 -4.08 12.30 -21.18
N VAL A 497 -3.46 12.60 -20.04
CA VAL A 497 -2.93 13.93 -19.71
C VAL A 497 -1.72 14.27 -20.59
N PHE A 498 -1.01 13.25 -21.05
CA PHE A 498 0.24 13.37 -21.80
C PHE A 498 0.08 13.07 -23.29
N ASP A 499 -1.08 13.39 -23.87
CA ASP A 499 -1.39 13.26 -25.31
C ASP A 499 -1.19 11.85 -25.89
N ALA A 500 -1.31 10.82 -25.04
CA ALA A 500 -1.06 9.42 -25.38
C ALA A 500 0.30 9.20 -26.08
N LEU A 501 1.32 9.96 -25.66
CA LEU A 501 2.65 9.88 -26.26
C LEU A 501 3.22 8.46 -26.20
N ASP A 502 3.82 8.03 -27.32
CA ASP A 502 4.52 6.76 -27.40
C ASP A 502 5.95 6.93 -26.86
N ALA A 503 6.07 6.84 -25.54
CA ALA A 503 7.35 6.90 -24.85
C ALA A 503 8.05 5.53 -24.90
N SER A 504 9.37 5.56 -25.03
CA SER A 504 10.26 4.42 -24.86
C SER A 504 11.22 4.71 -23.72
N ARG A 505 11.96 3.69 -23.28
CA ARG A 505 13.03 3.83 -22.29
C ARG A 505 14.08 4.90 -22.63
N GLN A 506 14.23 5.28 -23.91
CA GLN A 506 15.15 6.32 -24.36
C GLN A 506 14.51 7.72 -24.40
N THR A 507 13.18 7.80 -24.42
CA THR A 507 12.42 9.06 -24.60
C THR A 507 11.55 9.43 -23.41
N ASP A 508 11.45 8.57 -22.39
CA ASP A 508 10.68 8.79 -21.17
C ASP A 508 11.26 9.87 -20.24
N GLY A 509 12.51 10.29 -20.47
CA GLY A 509 13.19 11.30 -19.68
C GLY A 509 13.68 10.83 -18.30
N ILE A 510 13.81 9.50 -18.09
CA ILE A 510 14.37 8.90 -16.87
C ILE A 510 15.84 8.52 -17.11
N ASN A 511 16.71 8.78 -16.13
CA ASN A 511 18.07 8.26 -16.17
C ASN A 511 18.12 6.80 -15.72
N HIS A 512 17.93 5.89 -16.67
CA HIS A 512 18.00 4.44 -16.50
C HIS A 512 19.40 3.87 -16.21
N THR A 513 20.41 4.73 -16.14
CA THR A 513 21.83 4.35 -15.88
C THR A 513 22.33 4.89 -14.54
N THR A 514 21.41 5.36 -13.69
CA THR A 514 21.74 5.82 -12.33
C THR A 514 22.42 4.68 -11.57
N PRO A 515 23.63 4.92 -11.00
CA PRO A 515 24.32 3.90 -10.21
C PRO A 515 23.44 3.43 -9.04
N ASN A 516 23.54 2.14 -8.72
CA ASN A 516 22.83 1.51 -7.60
C ASN A 516 21.31 1.69 -7.65
N ALA A 517 20.67 1.77 -8.81
CA ALA A 517 19.21 1.80 -8.92
C ALA A 517 18.74 0.55 -9.68
N THR A 518 18.69 -0.59 -8.99
CA THR A 518 18.37 -1.88 -9.60
C THR A 518 16.87 -2.11 -9.58
N ASP A 519 16.26 -1.98 -10.76
CA ASP A 519 14.85 -2.28 -10.98
C ASP A 519 14.60 -3.80 -11.10
N TYR A 520 14.91 -4.55 -10.05
CA TYR A 520 14.78 -6.00 -10.03
C TYR A 520 13.31 -6.44 -10.04
N ARG A 521 12.38 -5.61 -9.55
CA ARG A 521 10.94 -5.91 -9.56
C ARG A 521 10.37 -5.92 -10.98
N ASN A 522 11.00 -5.25 -11.94
CA ASN A 522 10.62 -5.36 -13.36
C ASN A 522 11.55 -6.26 -14.17
N LYS A 523 12.83 -6.38 -13.79
CA LYS A 523 13.87 -7.01 -14.63
C LYS A 523 14.45 -8.31 -14.07
N GLY A 524 14.09 -8.68 -12.84
CA GLY A 524 14.73 -9.75 -12.10
C GLY A 524 16.05 -9.33 -11.47
N THR A 525 16.52 -10.12 -10.50
CA THR A 525 17.80 -9.85 -9.84
C THR A 525 18.97 -10.12 -10.79
N PRO A 526 19.91 -9.18 -10.97
CA PRO A 526 21.12 -9.41 -11.76
C PRO A 526 21.94 -10.62 -11.29
N MET A 527 22.71 -11.22 -12.21
CA MET A 527 23.72 -12.22 -11.87
C MET A 527 25.08 -11.53 -11.69
N ASP A 528 25.32 -10.98 -10.50
CA ASP A 528 26.57 -10.30 -10.18
C ASP A 528 27.00 -10.54 -8.73
N VAL A 529 28.06 -9.86 -8.27
CA VAL A 529 28.61 -10.04 -6.93
C VAL A 529 27.73 -9.44 -5.82
N ILE A 530 26.78 -8.55 -6.17
CA ILE A 530 25.88 -7.87 -5.24
C ILE A 530 24.63 -8.73 -5.02
N TRP A 531 24.01 -9.18 -6.12
CA TRP A 531 22.75 -9.93 -6.10
C TRP A 531 22.94 -11.45 -6.08
N GLY A 532 24.13 -11.93 -6.44
CA GLY A 532 24.52 -13.33 -6.39
C GLY A 532 24.85 -13.90 -7.78
N LEU A 533 25.85 -14.80 -7.81
CA LEU A 533 26.36 -15.37 -9.07
C LEU A 533 25.64 -16.64 -9.53
N ASN A 534 24.88 -17.28 -8.64
CA ASN A 534 24.34 -18.64 -8.88
C ASN A 534 22.82 -18.74 -8.74
N MET A 535 22.14 -17.70 -8.27
CA MET A 535 20.70 -17.70 -8.02
C MET A 535 20.11 -16.39 -8.48
N THR A 536 18.90 -16.45 -9.05
CA THR A 536 18.17 -15.27 -9.50
C THR A 536 16.70 -15.39 -9.13
N TRP A 537 16.13 -14.27 -8.69
CA TRP A 537 14.71 -14.11 -8.54
C TRP A 537 14.12 -13.45 -9.79
N HIS A 538 12.94 -13.92 -10.20
CA HIS A 538 12.26 -13.47 -11.41
C HIS A 538 10.90 -12.86 -11.06
N PRO A 539 10.58 -11.68 -11.61
CA PRO A 539 9.34 -10.99 -11.33
C PRO A 539 8.16 -11.70 -11.97
N GLY A 540 6.98 -11.55 -11.35
CA GLY A 540 5.75 -12.18 -11.85
C GLY A 540 5.75 -13.71 -11.81
N SER A 541 6.63 -14.35 -11.04
CA SER A 541 6.68 -15.81 -10.93
C SER A 541 5.43 -16.32 -10.22
N LYS A 542 4.55 -17.02 -10.96
CA LYS A 542 3.41 -17.74 -10.37
C LYS A 542 3.83 -19.13 -9.95
N THR A 543 3.54 -19.51 -8.70
CA THR A 543 3.53 -20.93 -8.39
C THR A 543 2.34 -21.60 -9.09
N PRO A 544 2.49 -22.76 -9.75
CA PRO A 544 1.37 -23.44 -10.37
C PRO A 544 0.24 -23.67 -9.36
N THR A 545 -0.93 -23.07 -9.61
CA THR A 545 -2.11 -23.26 -8.76
C THR A 545 -2.53 -24.73 -8.74
N GLY A 546 -2.65 -25.29 -7.54
CA GLY A 546 -3.18 -26.64 -7.33
C GLY A 546 -4.70 -26.71 -7.38
N LEU A 547 -5.20 -27.57 -8.28
CA LEU A 547 -6.17 -28.65 -8.00
C LEU A 547 -7.69 -28.44 -7.84
N CYS A 548 -8.31 -27.25 -7.95
CA CYS A 548 -9.78 -27.22 -8.01
C CYS A 548 -10.37 -27.57 -9.40
N LYS A 549 -9.64 -27.27 -10.50
CA LYS A 549 -10.10 -27.61 -11.87
C LYS A 549 -10.37 -29.10 -12.11
N ASN A 550 -9.69 -29.99 -11.37
CA ASN A 550 -9.86 -31.45 -11.50
C ASN A 550 -10.93 -32.03 -10.55
N LEU A 551 -11.47 -31.24 -9.63
CA LEU A 551 -12.52 -31.66 -8.69
C LEU A 551 -13.93 -31.37 -9.22
N LEU A 552 -14.06 -30.49 -10.22
CA LEU A 552 -15.36 -30.25 -10.86
C LEU A 552 -15.73 -31.35 -11.83
N LEU A 553 -16.71 -32.18 -11.42
CA LEU A 553 -17.43 -33.05 -12.34
C LEU A 553 -18.25 -32.20 -13.30
N ARG A 554 -17.78 -32.07 -14.53
CA ARG A 554 -18.54 -31.42 -15.60
C ARG A 554 -19.62 -32.38 -16.11
N PRO A 555 -20.83 -31.87 -16.43
CA PRO A 555 -21.84 -32.68 -17.08
C PRO A 555 -21.29 -33.29 -18.38
N ASP A 556 -21.57 -34.57 -18.63
CA ASP A 556 -21.12 -35.24 -19.85
C ASP A 556 -21.77 -34.56 -21.07
N PRO A 557 -20.98 -33.92 -21.95
CA PRO A 557 -21.51 -33.23 -23.14
C PRO A 557 -22.15 -34.20 -24.14
N LYS A 558 -21.89 -35.52 -24.02
CA LYS A 558 -22.56 -36.55 -24.81
C LYS A 558 -23.97 -36.88 -24.28
N LEU A 559 -24.22 -36.64 -22.99
CA LEU A 559 -25.52 -36.88 -22.35
C LEU A 559 -26.39 -35.62 -22.26
N ARG A 560 -25.78 -34.43 -22.33
CA ARG A 560 -26.49 -33.14 -22.23
C ARG A 560 -26.16 -32.24 -23.43
N ILE A 561 -27.14 -32.01 -24.28
CA ILE A 561 -27.09 -31.07 -25.41
C ILE A 561 -27.56 -29.69 -24.91
N GLY A 562 -26.87 -28.62 -25.32
CA GLY A 562 -27.22 -27.23 -24.94
C GLY A 562 -26.68 -26.79 -23.57
N VAL A 563 -26.02 -27.68 -22.81
CA VAL A 563 -25.24 -27.30 -21.62
C VAL A 563 -23.81 -27.03 -22.07
N SER A 564 -23.61 -25.94 -22.81
CA SER A 564 -22.28 -25.34 -22.88
C SER A 564 -22.00 -24.72 -21.51
N PRO A 565 -20.78 -24.77 -20.97
CA PRO A 565 -20.43 -24.01 -19.78
C PRO A 565 -20.38 -22.52 -20.13
N GLU A 566 -21.55 -21.93 -20.43
CA GLU A 566 -21.76 -20.50 -20.33
C GLU A 566 -21.80 -20.16 -18.84
N LEU A 567 -20.64 -20.24 -18.18
CA LEU A 567 -20.37 -19.36 -17.05
C LEU A 567 -20.30 -17.97 -17.66
N SER A 568 -21.47 -17.35 -17.70
CA SER A 568 -21.83 -16.14 -18.43
C SER A 568 -21.09 -14.90 -17.92
N VAL A 569 -19.88 -14.70 -18.43
CA VAL A 569 -19.43 -13.48 -19.11
C VAL A 569 -18.56 -14.02 -20.23
N ASP A 570 -18.68 -13.50 -21.45
CA ASP A 570 -17.84 -13.90 -22.56
C ASP A 570 -16.37 -13.55 -22.24
N SER A 571 -15.70 -14.40 -21.47
CA SER A 571 -14.40 -14.12 -20.87
C SER A 571 -13.35 -13.96 -21.97
N GLN A 572 -13.60 -14.54 -23.15
CA GLN A 572 -12.76 -14.37 -24.33
C GLN A 572 -12.97 -13.01 -25.03
N ILE A 573 -14.16 -12.40 -24.95
CA ILE A 573 -14.40 -11.04 -25.46
C ILE A 573 -13.92 -9.98 -24.45
N VAL A 574 -14.08 -10.22 -23.14
CA VAL A 574 -13.70 -9.25 -22.09
C VAL A 574 -12.22 -9.30 -21.71
N LEU A 575 -11.56 -10.46 -21.78
CA LEU A 575 -10.08 -10.57 -21.65
C LEU A 575 -9.36 -10.39 -22.99
N GLY A 576 -10.10 -10.26 -24.10
CA GLY A 576 -9.52 -9.89 -25.37
C GLY A 576 -8.70 -8.62 -25.21
N ARG A 577 -7.43 -8.66 -25.63
CA ARG A 577 -6.70 -7.44 -25.96
C ARG A 577 -7.53 -6.75 -27.05
N GLN A 578 -8.37 -5.80 -26.67
CA GLN A 578 -8.76 -4.77 -27.61
C GLN A 578 -7.49 -3.97 -27.83
N ASN A 579 -6.61 -4.46 -28.70
CA ASN A 579 -5.54 -3.66 -29.26
C ASN A 579 -6.22 -2.57 -30.08
N SER A 580 -6.72 -1.54 -29.41
CA SER A 580 -6.97 -0.28 -30.06
C SER A 580 -5.57 0.20 -30.45
N HIS A 581 -5.28 0.21 -31.75
CA HIS A 581 -4.02 0.77 -32.23
C HIS A 581 -3.97 2.23 -31.76
N GLY A 582 -3.20 2.52 -30.71
CA GLY A 582 -2.97 3.87 -30.21
C GLY A 582 -3.20 4.12 -28.72
N ASP A 583 -3.72 3.17 -27.91
CA ASP A 583 -3.79 3.36 -26.45
C ASP A 583 -2.53 2.82 -25.74
N PRO A 584 -1.72 3.69 -25.10
CA PRO A 584 -0.56 3.29 -24.31
C PRO A 584 -0.81 2.22 -23.25
N ASN A 585 -2.02 2.16 -22.69
CA ASN A 585 -2.38 1.24 -21.62
C ASN A 585 -2.65 -0.19 -22.09
N ASP A 586 -2.66 -0.45 -23.41
CA ASP A 586 -2.72 -1.80 -23.97
C ASP A 586 -1.32 -2.40 -24.23
N ARG A 587 -0.24 -1.63 -23.99
CA ARG A 587 1.15 -2.11 -24.13
C ARG A 587 1.56 -3.05 -23.00
N GLY A 588 2.63 -3.82 -23.22
CA GLY A 588 3.20 -4.70 -22.20
C GLY A 588 2.22 -5.78 -21.74
N GLN A 589 2.00 -5.87 -20.42
CA GLN A 589 0.97 -6.72 -19.82
C GLN A 589 -0.46 -6.20 -20.07
N GLY A 590 -0.60 -4.92 -20.42
CA GLY A 590 -1.88 -4.27 -20.65
C GLY A 590 -2.64 -4.04 -19.36
N ARG A 591 -3.97 -4.15 -19.45
CA ARG A 591 -4.91 -4.00 -18.34
C ARG A 591 -5.06 -5.32 -17.60
N THR A 592 -4.77 -5.32 -16.31
CA THR A 592 -4.66 -6.54 -15.49
C THR A 592 -5.52 -6.44 -14.24
N VAL A 593 -5.53 -7.50 -13.45
CA VAL A 593 -6.23 -7.51 -12.15
C VAL A 593 -5.57 -6.53 -11.18
N GLU A 594 -4.25 -6.36 -11.26
CA GLU A 594 -3.47 -5.43 -10.46
C GLU A 594 -3.81 -3.96 -10.78
N THR A 595 -3.87 -3.60 -12.07
CA THR A 595 -4.27 -2.24 -12.47
C THR A 595 -5.72 -1.95 -12.10
N GLN A 596 -6.60 -2.95 -12.20
CA GLN A 596 -8.00 -2.84 -11.78
C GLN A 596 -8.13 -2.61 -10.27
N ALA A 597 -7.41 -3.38 -9.45
CA ALA A 597 -7.38 -3.22 -8.00
C ALA A 597 -6.77 -1.86 -7.62
N GLY A 598 -5.74 -1.39 -8.35
CA GLY A 598 -5.16 -0.08 -8.15
C GLY A 598 -6.12 1.08 -8.43
N GLY A 599 -6.91 0.98 -9.50
CA GLY A 599 -7.99 1.94 -9.78
C GLY A 599 -9.05 1.97 -8.68
N LEU A 600 -9.49 0.79 -8.21
CA LEU A 600 -10.43 0.67 -7.09
C LEU A 600 -9.87 1.30 -5.79
N ALA A 601 -8.63 0.99 -5.43
CA ALA A 601 -7.98 1.51 -4.23
C ALA A 601 -7.87 3.04 -4.24
N LEU A 602 -7.58 3.64 -5.41
CA LEU A 602 -7.50 5.09 -5.58
C LEU A 602 -8.85 5.79 -5.46
N ILE A 603 -9.90 5.27 -6.12
CA ILE A 603 -11.24 5.88 -6.03
C ILE A 603 -11.77 5.77 -4.60
N ARG A 604 -11.54 4.62 -3.94
CA ARG A 604 -11.82 4.44 -2.52
C ARG A 604 -11.07 5.47 -1.67
N ALA A 605 -9.77 5.68 -1.91
CA ALA A 605 -9.00 6.68 -1.17
C ALA A 605 -9.61 8.08 -1.30
N TYR A 606 -9.99 8.50 -2.51
CA TYR A 606 -10.66 9.78 -2.70
C TYR A 606 -11.99 9.86 -1.93
N TRP A 607 -12.82 8.81 -2.00
CA TRP A 607 -14.08 8.73 -1.26
C TRP A 607 -13.85 8.91 0.24
N GLU A 608 -13.02 8.08 0.86
CA GLU A 608 -12.77 8.08 2.31
C GLU A 608 -12.19 9.41 2.80
N LEU A 609 -11.19 9.96 2.10
CA LEU A 609 -10.59 11.25 2.47
C LEU A 609 -11.60 12.41 2.30
N SER A 610 -12.57 12.30 1.40
CA SER A 610 -13.64 13.31 1.25
C SER A 610 -14.72 13.22 2.33
N GLN A 611 -14.80 12.12 3.08
CA GLN A 611 -15.70 11.97 4.23
C GLN A 611 -15.10 12.50 5.54
N SER A 612 -13.79 12.72 5.58
CA SER A 612 -13.00 12.91 6.81
C SER A 612 -12.91 14.36 7.28
#